data_AF-A0A818LFC4-F1
#
_entry.id   AF-A0A818LFC4-F1
#
_cell.length_a   1.000
_cell.length_b   1.000
_cell.length_c   1.000
_cell.angle_alpha   90.00
_cell.angle_beta   90.00
_cell.angle_gamma   90.00
#
_symmetry.space_group_name_H-M   'P 1'
#
loop_
_entity.id
_entity.type
_entity.pdbx_description
1 polymer ?
#
loop_
_entity_poly.entity_id
_entity_poly.type
_entity_poly.pdbx_seq_one_letter_code
_entity_poly.pdbx_strand_id
1 'polypeptide(L)'
;MKIVLLIVLFTIIYRYSKCDIVTQLKNFDSNLNSINARAFGNSTLAAYGAMVGIASTNVPAYSNGNDSYISNEPNYLYNIYTGMRWQCVEYARRWLFIRKGCVFDSVDAANDMWSQIFKVQRVVDGKCFSLKQYQNGSTSPPKNESLLIYSLGQDMPFGHVAVIVDVLKDSIRVAEQNYHAYYWSGNYSRQIPYVVKNGNYYIMDSYKIYGWMSVEDNNQNYPLNQSTINKIMEKNISFPNFICSKSVTYYYFSLYNYFVFCFFYVFIFIDFSPI
;
A
#
# COMPACT_ATOMS: atom_id res chain seq x y z
N MET A 1 -10.68 -27.70 -62.44
CA MET A 1 -11.04 -26.27 -62.29
C MET A 1 -11.92 -25.93 -61.06
N LYS A 2 -12.54 -26.89 -60.35
CA LYS A 2 -13.40 -26.60 -59.18
C LYS A 2 -12.68 -26.51 -57.81
N ILE A 3 -11.46 -27.02 -57.66
CA ILE A 3 -10.72 -27.04 -56.38
C ILE A 3 -10.01 -25.69 -56.10
N VAL A 4 -9.55 -24.99 -57.14
CA VAL A 4 -8.87 -23.68 -57.00
C VAL A 4 -9.83 -22.59 -56.51
N LEU A 5 -11.12 -22.65 -56.90
CA LEU A 5 -12.13 -21.67 -56.49
C LEU A 5 -12.46 -21.78 -54.99
N LEU A 6 -12.42 -22.99 -54.41
CA LEU A 6 -12.72 -23.23 -52.99
C LEU A 6 -11.62 -22.69 -52.06
N ILE A 7 -10.36 -22.82 -52.47
CA ILE A 7 -9.19 -22.32 -51.71
C ILE A 7 -9.16 -20.79 -51.69
N VAL A 8 -9.52 -20.15 -52.81
CA VAL A 8 -9.63 -18.68 -52.93
C VAL A 8 -10.77 -18.14 -52.08
N LEU A 9 -11.94 -18.81 -52.05
CA LEU A 9 -13.05 -18.42 -51.17
C LEU A 9 -12.69 -18.55 -49.69
N PHE A 10 -12.01 -19.63 -49.28
CA PHE A 10 -11.58 -19.79 -47.88
C PHE A 10 -10.53 -18.75 -47.46
N THR A 11 -9.60 -18.37 -48.33
CA THR A 11 -8.62 -17.32 -48.01
C THR A 11 -9.22 -15.92 -47.96
N ILE A 12 -10.23 -15.64 -48.80
CA ILE A 12 -10.98 -14.38 -48.77
C ILE A 12 -11.79 -14.29 -47.47
N ILE A 13 -12.57 -15.33 -47.12
CA ILE A 13 -13.34 -15.36 -45.87
C ILE A 13 -12.41 -15.21 -44.66
N TYR A 14 -11.28 -15.95 -44.62
CA TYR A 14 -10.31 -15.85 -43.52
C TYR A 14 -9.64 -14.47 -43.41
N ARG A 15 -9.41 -13.78 -44.54
CA ARG A 15 -8.92 -12.38 -44.56
C ARG A 15 -9.97 -11.39 -44.08
N TYR A 16 -11.24 -11.54 -44.51
CA TYR A 16 -12.33 -10.67 -44.07
C TYR A 16 -12.60 -10.83 -42.56
N SER A 17 -12.63 -12.07 -42.05
CA SER A 17 -12.82 -12.32 -40.61
C SER A 17 -11.69 -11.74 -39.75
N LYS A 18 -10.43 -11.80 -40.21
CA LYS A 18 -9.31 -11.13 -39.51
C LYS A 18 -9.42 -9.61 -39.55
N CYS A 19 -9.91 -9.04 -40.65
CA CYS A 19 -10.08 -7.59 -40.77
C CYS A 19 -11.16 -7.08 -39.83
N ASP A 20 -12.26 -7.83 -39.66
CA ASP A 20 -13.33 -7.49 -38.72
C ASP A 20 -12.86 -7.60 -37.27
N ILE A 21 -12.09 -8.64 -36.91
CA ILE A 21 -11.53 -8.78 -35.55
C ILE A 21 -10.54 -7.66 -35.24
N VAL A 22 -9.64 -7.31 -36.17
CA VAL A 22 -8.68 -6.20 -35.97
C VAL A 22 -9.41 -4.87 -35.85
N THR A 23 -10.49 -4.66 -36.61
CA THR A 23 -11.30 -3.43 -36.53
C THR A 23 -12.10 -3.38 -35.24
N GLN A 24 -12.66 -4.51 -34.78
CA GLN A 24 -13.34 -4.62 -33.49
C GLN A 24 -12.38 -4.41 -32.30
N LEU A 25 -11.15 -4.94 -32.37
CA LEU A 25 -10.12 -4.69 -31.36
C LEU A 25 -9.69 -3.23 -31.32
N LYS A 26 -9.49 -2.60 -32.48
CA LYS A 26 -9.20 -1.15 -32.55
C LYS A 26 -10.35 -0.30 -32.04
N ASN A 27 -11.59 -0.69 -32.34
CA ASN A 27 -12.79 -0.01 -31.85
C ASN A 27 -12.94 -0.20 -30.33
N PHE A 28 -12.63 -1.39 -29.81
CA PHE A 28 -12.60 -1.66 -28.37
C PHE A 28 -11.54 -0.80 -27.67
N ASP A 29 -10.34 -0.72 -28.22
CA ASP A 29 -9.24 0.10 -27.69
C ASP A 29 -9.58 1.61 -27.75
N SER A 30 -10.19 2.08 -28.84
CA SER A 30 -10.66 3.46 -28.95
C SER A 30 -11.80 3.78 -27.97
N ASN A 31 -12.71 2.83 -27.74
CA ASN A 31 -13.77 2.98 -26.75
C ASN A 31 -13.23 2.97 -25.33
N LEU A 32 -12.25 2.10 -25.03
CA LEU A 32 -11.53 2.07 -23.75
C LEU A 32 -10.83 3.42 -23.50
N ASN A 33 -10.12 3.95 -24.50
CA ASN A 33 -9.50 5.27 -24.43
C ASN A 33 -10.54 6.40 -24.26
N SER A 34 -11.71 6.31 -24.90
CA SER A 34 -12.79 7.29 -24.73
C SER A 34 -13.51 7.21 -23.37
N ILE A 35 -13.54 6.03 -22.76
CA ILE A 35 -14.08 5.79 -21.41
C ILE A 35 -13.07 6.30 -20.38
N ASN A 36 -11.78 6.02 -20.57
CA ASN A 36 -10.68 6.56 -19.76
C ASN A 36 -10.63 8.09 -19.83
N ALA A 37 -10.79 8.69 -21.01
CA ALA A 37 -10.83 10.15 -21.16
C ALA A 37 -12.05 10.80 -20.49
N ARG A 38 -13.19 10.10 -20.42
CA ARG A 38 -14.41 10.58 -19.75
C ARG A 38 -14.39 10.38 -18.23
N ALA A 39 -13.69 9.37 -17.72
CA ALA A 39 -13.53 9.12 -16.29
C ALA A 39 -12.40 9.95 -15.64
N PHE A 40 -11.36 10.32 -16.39
CA PHE A 40 -10.14 10.93 -15.86
C PHE A 40 -9.80 12.29 -16.50
N GLY A 41 -10.81 13.13 -16.78
CA GLY A 41 -10.69 14.51 -17.28
C GLY A 41 -9.26 14.98 -17.63
N ASN A 42 -8.83 14.74 -18.86
CA ASN A 42 -7.55 15.23 -19.41
C ASN A 42 -6.28 14.96 -18.57
N SER A 43 -6.24 13.89 -17.75
CA SER A 43 -5.06 13.56 -16.96
C SER A 43 -3.98 12.89 -17.81
N THR A 44 -2.78 13.45 -17.81
CA THR A 44 -1.64 12.92 -18.57
C THR A 44 -0.96 11.80 -17.76
N LEU A 45 -0.71 10.66 -18.40
CA LEU A 45 0.09 9.57 -17.83
C LEU A 45 1.55 10.02 -17.67
N ALA A 46 2.11 9.79 -16.49
CA ALA A 46 3.48 10.13 -16.14
C ALA A 46 4.39 8.89 -16.27
N ALA A 47 5.55 9.05 -16.90
CA ALA A 47 6.57 8.00 -17.00
C ALA A 47 7.08 7.57 -15.61
N TYR A 48 7.57 6.34 -15.48
CA TYR A 48 8.19 5.84 -14.25
C TYR A 48 9.23 6.83 -13.71
N GLY A 49 9.16 7.12 -12.41
CA GLY A 49 10.06 8.05 -11.72
C GLY A 49 9.75 9.53 -11.89
N ALA A 50 8.80 9.91 -12.75
CA ALA A 50 8.35 11.30 -12.81
C ALA A 50 7.62 11.69 -11.52
N MET A 51 7.92 12.88 -10.97
CA MET A 51 7.18 13.41 -9.84
C MET A 51 5.75 13.77 -10.29
N VAL A 52 4.75 13.11 -9.71
CA VAL A 52 3.34 13.27 -10.10
C VAL A 52 2.61 14.30 -9.24
N GLY A 53 3.09 14.59 -8.03
CA GLY A 53 2.48 15.58 -7.16
C GLY A 53 3.22 15.71 -5.83
N ILE A 54 2.79 16.66 -5.01
CA ILE A 54 3.37 16.91 -3.68
C ILE A 54 2.22 17.00 -2.67
N ALA A 55 2.21 16.09 -1.70
CA ALA A 55 1.27 16.12 -0.59
C ALA A 55 1.86 16.79 0.65
N SER A 56 0.98 17.24 1.55
CA SER A 56 1.36 17.76 2.87
C SER A 56 2.48 18.81 2.77
N THR A 57 2.46 19.67 1.75
CA THR A 57 3.47 20.72 1.45
C THR A 57 4.84 20.22 0.97
N ASN A 58 5.33 19.06 1.41
CA ASN A 58 6.74 18.67 1.21
C ASN A 58 6.98 17.18 0.94
N VAL A 59 5.96 16.38 0.66
CA VAL A 59 6.12 14.95 0.37
C VAL A 59 5.83 14.68 -1.11
N PRO A 60 6.86 14.53 -1.96
CA PRO A 60 6.67 14.25 -3.38
C PRO A 60 6.20 12.81 -3.60
N ALA A 61 5.27 12.60 -4.52
CA ALA A 61 4.92 11.28 -5.04
C ALA A 61 5.52 11.11 -6.43
N TYR A 62 5.94 9.88 -6.74
CA TYR A 62 6.53 9.54 -8.03
C TYR A 62 5.69 8.46 -8.72
N SER A 63 5.62 8.53 -10.04
CA SER A 63 4.94 7.53 -10.86
C SER A 63 5.68 6.19 -10.78
N ASN A 64 4.94 5.11 -10.55
CA ASN A 64 5.45 3.75 -10.74
C ASN A 64 5.32 3.28 -12.20
N GLY A 65 4.89 4.16 -13.12
CA GLY A 65 4.59 3.85 -14.52
C GLY A 65 3.26 3.12 -14.69
N ASN A 66 3.09 1.98 -14.01
CA ASN A 66 1.83 1.26 -13.86
C ASN A 66 1.74 0.59 -12.48
N ASP A 67 0.54 0.17 -12.08
CA ASP A 67 0.25 -0.40 -10.75
C ASP A 67 0.92 -1.77 -10.48
N SER A 68 1.31 -2.47 -11.55
CA SER A 68 1.87 -3.82 -11.52
C SER A 68 3.40 -3.82 -11.70
N TYR A 69 4.04 -2.66 -11.88
CA TYR A 69 5.47 -2.56 -12.14
C TYR A 69 6.30 -2.78 -10.87
N ILE A 70 7.33 -3.61 -10.98
CA ILE A 70 8.27 -3.92 -9.88
C ILE A 70 9.67 -3.52 -10.34
N SER A 71 10.24 -2.47 -9.74
CA SER A 71 11.57 -1.96 -10.12
C SER A 71 12.71 -2.81 -9.57
N ASN A 72 12.52 -3.45 -8.40
CA ASN A 72 13.59 -4.00 -7.55
C ASN A 72 14.64 -2.97 -7.10
N GLU A 73 14.34 -1.68 -7.20
CA GLU A 73 15.24 -0.60 -6.80
C GLU A 73 14.88 -0.09 -5.40
N PRO A 74 15.80 -0.14 -4.42
CA PRO A 74 15.55 0.44 -3.11
C PRO A 74 15.58 1.97 -3.17
N ASN A 75 14.75 2.61 -2.36
CA ASN A 75 14.79 4.04 -2.11
C ASN A 75 15.32 4.34 -0.71
N TYR A 76 16.17 5.37 -0.63
CA TYR A 76 16.73 5.87 0.61
C TYR A 76 16.52 7.38 0.69
N LEU A 77 16.15 7.88 1.87
CA LEU A 77 16.09 9.31 2.17
C LEU A 77 16.92 9.57 3.43
N TYR A 78 17.95 10.43 3.33
CA TYR A 78 18.91 10.66 4.43
C TYR A 78 19.49 9.36 4.98
N ASN A 79 19.92 8.49 4.06
CA ASN A 79 20.35 7.11 4.30
C ASN A 79 19.27 6.14 4.82
N ILE A 80 18.08 6.60 5.24
CA ILE A 80 17.03 5.71 5.73
C ILE A 80 16.29 5.04 4.58
N TYR A 81 16.27 3.71 4.57
CA TYR A 81 15.46 2.92 3.63
C TYR A 81 13.98 3.24 3.80
N THR A 82 13.33 3.66 2.72
CA THR A 82 11.89 3.95 2.72
C THR A 82 11.08 2.86 2.04
N GLY A 83 11.64 2.08 1.13
CA GLY A 83 10.93 1.02 0.40
C GLY A 83 11.44 0.85 -1.03
N MET A 84 10.76 0.03 -1.82
CA MET A 84 11.04 -0.13 -3.25
C MET A 84 10.43 1.02 -4.07
N ARG A 85 11.19 1.57 -5.02
CA ARG A 85 10.70 2.60 -5.96
C ARG A 85 9.62 2.03 -6.90
N TRP A 86 8.50 2.66 -7.17
CA TRP A 86 7.81 3.69 -6.39
C TRP A 86 6.51 3.08 -5.84
N GLN A 87 6.67 2.12 -4.94
CA GLN A 87 5.58 1.34 -4.38
C GLN A 87 4.75 2.14 -3.36
N CYS A 88 3.53 1.69 -3.08
CA CYS A 88 2.64 2.33 -2.12
C CYS A 88 3.20 2.33 -0.69
N VAL A 89 3.81 1.21 -0.26
CA VAL A 89 4.46 1.06 1.04
C VAL A 89 5.67 2.00 1.17
N GLU A 90 6.43 2.22 0.07
CA GLU A 90 7.54 3.16 0.04
C GLU A 90 7.07 4.59 0.33
N TYR A 91 6.00 5.00 -0.34
CA TYR A 91 5.41 6.32 -0.14
C TYR A 91 4.91 6.51 1.30
N ALA A 92 4.16 5.54 1.83
CA ALA A 92 3.62 5.61 3.19
C ALA A 92 4.73 5.72 4.25
N ARG A 93 5.80 4.92 4.12
CA ARG A 93 6.95 4.97 5.03
C ARG A 93 7.71 6.29 4.91
N ARG A 94 7.96 6.76 3.68
CA ARG A 94 8.62 8.05 3.44
C ARG A 94 7.80 9.24 3.93
N TRP A 95 6.49 9.20 3.75
CA TRP A 95 5.58 10.23 4.25
C TRP A 95 5.66 10.32 5.78
N LEU A 96 5.56 9.18 6.49
CA LEU A 96 5.70 9.16 7.95
C LEU A 96 7.08 9.66 8.40
N PHE A 97 8.12 9.32 7.65
CA PHE A 97 9.47 9.75 7.98
C PHE A 97 9.62 11.26 7.86
N ILE A 98 9.19 11.84 6.74
CA ILE A 98 9.25 13.29 6.51
C ILE A 98 8.35 14.06 7.49
N ARG A 99 7.15 13.56 7.76
CA ARG A 99 6.10 14.31 8.48
C ARG A 99 6.09 14.09 9.99
N LYS A 100 6.59 12.95 10.45
CA LYS A 100 6.59 12.57 11.88
C LYS A 100 7.96 12.14 12.40
N GLY A 101 8.99 12.08 11.54
CA GLY A 101 10.31 11.56 11.92
C GLY A 101 10.30 10.05 12.23
N CYS A 102 9.23 9.35 11.87
CA CYS A 102 8.99 7.96 12.22
C CYS A 102 8.92 7.05 11.00
N VAL A 103 9.25 5.77 11.19
CA VAL A 103 9.02 4.71 10.21
C VAL A 103 8.28 3.55 10.87
N PHE A 104 7.66 2.68 10.07
CA PHE A 104 7.17 1.37 10.51
C PHE A 104 8.10 0.25 10.00
N ASP A 105 7.97 -0.92 10.62
CA ASP A 105 8.77 -2.12 10.30
C ASP A 105 8.56 -2.60 8.86
N SER A 106 9.34 -3.58 8.44
CA SER A 106 9.16 -4.23 7.15
C SER A 106 7.83 -5.00 7.08
N VAL A 107 7.23 -5.00 5.90
CA VAL A 107 6.06 -5.80 5.54
C VAL A 107 6.27 -6.31 4.12
N ASP A 108 5.78 -7.52 3.83
CA ASP A 108 5.89 -8.13 2.51
C ASP A 108 4.82 -7.58 1.56
N ALA A 109 3.60 -7.39 2.07
CA ALA A 109 2.49 -6.79 1.33
C ALA A 109 1.88 -5.58 2.08
N ALA A 110 1.20 -4.70 1.35
CA ALA A 110 0.59 -3.51 1.95
C ALA A 110 -0.56 -3.85 2.90
N ASN A 111 -1.34 -4.91 2.60
CA ASN A 111 -2.40 -5.39 3.50
C ASN A 111 -1.86 -5.86 4.86
N ASP A 112 -0.64 -6.40 4.90
CA ASP A 112 -0.03 -6.96 6.11
C ASP A 112 0.20 -5.90 7.18
N MET A 113 0.29 -4.63 6.77
CA MET A 113 0.32 -3.51 7.70
C MET A 113 -0.81 -3.62 8.72
N TRP A 114 -2.02 -4.02 8.29
CA TRP A 114 -3.19 -4.17 9.15
C TRP A 114 -3.01 -5.17 10.29
N SER A 115 -2.28 -6.27 10.08
CA SER A 115 -2.15 -7.33 11.09
C SER A 115 -0.77 -7.40 11.74
N GLN A 116 0.23 -6.70 11.21
CA GLN A 116 1.62 -6.83 11.65
C GLN A 116 2.19 -5.52 12.22
N ILE A 117 1.65 -4.35 11.84
CA ILE A 117 2.20 -3.06 12.22
C ILE A 117 1.30 -2.36 13.24
N PHE A 118 1.74 -2.39 14.50
CA PHE A 118 1.03 -1.77 15.64
C PHE A 118 1.79 -0.60 16.28
N LYS A 119 3.03 -0.35 15.82
CA LYS A 119 3.88 0.72 16.33
C LYS A 119 4.68 1.34 15.20
N VAL A 120 5.07 2.59 15.39
CA VAL A 120 6.10 3.29 14.59
C VAL A 120 7.27 3.66 15.48
N GLN A 121 8.45 3.75 14.89
CA GLN A 121 9.69 4.11 15.58
C GLN A 121 10.21 5.44 15.06
N ARG A 122 10.48 6.38 15.96
CA ARG A 122 11.20 7.61 15.61
C ARG A 122 12.66 7.33 15.36
N VAL A 123 13.15 7.78 14.21
CA VAL A 123 14.49 7.42 13.70
C VAL A 123 15.60 8.01 14.58
N VAL A 124 15.44 9.24 15.07
CA VAL A 124 16.52 9.95 15.78
C VAL A 124 16.87 9.34 17.14
N ASP A 125 15.92 8.73 17.85
CA ASP A 125 16.11 8.28 19.23
C ASP A 125 15.52 6.89 19.51
N GLY A 126 14.92 6.23 18.53
CA GLY A 126 14.32 4.91 18.69
C GLY A 126 13.00 4.91 19.48
N LYS A 127 12.43 6.08 19.77
CA LYS A 127 11.19 6.16 20.55
C LYS A 127 10.02 5.52 19.78
N CYS A 128 9.28 4.64 20.46
CA CYS A 128 8.13 3.96 19.89
C CYS A 128 6.83 4.71 20.16
N PHE A 129 5.95 4.75 19.16
CA PHE A 129 4.60 5.29 19.27
C PHE A 129 3.59 4.25 18.79
N SER A 130 2.44 4.17 19.46
CA SER A 130 1.36 3.27 19.07
C SER A 130 0.77 3.72 17.73
N LEU A 131 0.51 2.75 16.86
CA LEU A 131 -0.24 2.95 15.63
C LEU A 131 -1.65 2.39 15.85
N LYS A 132 -2.59 3.27 16.16
CA LYS A 132 -3.94 2.88 16.52
C LYS A 132 -4.79 2.65 15.28
N GLN A 133 -5.49 1.52 15.28
CA GLN A 133 -6.34 1.09 14.18
C GLN A 133 -7.79 1.51 14.40
N TYR A 134 -8.41 1.97 13.33
CA TYR A 134 -9.83 2.29 13.25
C TYR A 134 -10.41 1.53 12.07
N GLN A 135 -11.20 0.50 12.35
CA GLN A 135 -11.83 -0.31 11.31
C GLN A 135 -12.77 0.55 10.46
N ASN A 136 -12.89 0.25 9.17
CA ASN A 136 -13.90 0.89 8.33
C ASN A 136 -15.30 0.59 8.88
N GLY A 137 -16.07 1.63 9.22
CA GLY A 137 -17.26 1.52 10.07
C GLY A 137 -17.02 1.87 11.54
N SER A 138 -15.87 2.45 11.90
CA SER A 138 -15.59 2.93 13.27
C SER A 138 -16.54 4.06 13.67
N THR A 139 -16.83 4.16 14.97
CA THR A 139 -17.50 5.34 15.57
C THR A 139 -16.59 6.58 15.60
N SER A 140 -15.28 6.39 15.43
CA SER A 140 -14.35 7.51 15.24
C SER A 140 -14.35 7.95 13.77
N PRO A 141 -14.30 9.27 13.48
CA PRO A 141 -14.17 9.75 12.12
C PRO A 141 -12.79 9.43 11.53
N PRO A 142 -12.66 9.41 10.18
CA PRO A 142 -11.36 9.43 9.51
C PRO A 142 -10.52 10.60 10.02
N LYS A 143 -9.22 10.37 10.15
CA LYS A 143 -8.28 11.35 10.70
C LYS A 143 -7.27 11.76 9.64
N ASN A 144 -6.99 13.06 9.57
CA ASN A 144 -5.86 13.53 8.80
C ASN A 144 -4.57 12.89 9.30
N GLU A 145 -3.55 12.78 8.44
CA GLU A 145 -2.24 12.23 8.76
C GLU A 145 -2.28 10.76 9.21
N SER A 146 -3.20 9.98 8.62
CA SER A 146 -3.40 8.55 8.93
C SER A 146 -3.15 7.68 7.70
N LEU A 147 -2.72 6.43 7.92
CA LEU A 147 -2.54 5.45 6.83
C LEU A 147 -3.86 4.73 6.57
N LEU A 148 -4.37 4.79 5.35
CA LEU A 148 -5.56 4.07 4.90
C LEU A 148 -5.12 2.73 4.30
N ILE A 149 -5.59 1.61 4.87
CA ILE A 149 -5.15 0.27 4.49
C ILE A 149 -6.26 -0.48 3.76
N TYR A 150 -5.94 -1.00 2.59
CA TYR A 150 -6.82 -1.82 1.76
C TYR A 150 -6.53 -3.30 1.99
N SER A 151 -7.58 -4.12 1.90
CA SER A 151 -7.45 -5.56 1.94
C SER A 151 -6.97 -6.10 0.60
N LEU A 152 -6.64 -7.39 0.60
CA LEU A 152 -6.48 -8.17 -0.63
C LEU A 152 -7.75 -8.10 -1.51
N GLY A 153 -7.55 -8.08 -2.82
CA GLY A 153 -8.58 -8.17 -3.84
C GLY A 153 -8.03 -8.82 -5.11
N GLN A 154 -8.91 -9.18 -6.04
CA GLN A 154 -8.51 -9.85 -7.28
C GLN A 154 -7.50 -9.02 -8.08
N ASP A 155 -7.79 -7.73 -8.27
CA ASP A 155 -6.90 -6.79 -8.97
C ASP A 155 -5.96 -6.05 -8.00
N MET A 156 -5.91 -6.46 -6.73
CA MET A 156 -5.08 -5.88 -5.69
C MET A 156 -4.49 -6.98 -4.79
N PRO A 157 -3.63 -7.86 -5.33
CA PRO A 157 -3.19 -9.09 -4.67
C PRO A 157 -2.25 -8.86 -3.48
N PHE A 158 -1.77 -7.64 -3.26
CA PHE A 158 -0.93 -7.26 -2.11
C PHE A 158 -1.62 -6.24 -1.19
N GLY A 159 -2.91 -5.98 -1.41
CA GLY A 159 -3.60 -4.84 -0.84
C GLY A 159 -2.99 -3.52 -1.30
N HIS A 160 -3.25 -2.46 -0.55
CA HIS A 160 -2.73 -1.13 -0.84
C HIS A 160 -2.67 -0.27 0.42
N VAL A 161 -1.83 0.75 0.38
CA VAL A 161 -1.75 1.77 1.43
C VAL A 161 -1.72 3.16 0.81
N ALA A 162 -2.56 4.04 1.35
CA ALA A 162 -2.58 5.46 1.03
C ALA A 162 -2.42 6.28 2.32
N VAL A 163 -2.11 7.56 2.20
CA VAL A 163 -2.09 8.49 3.33
C VAL A 163 -3.28 9.43 3.23
N ILE A 164 -4.10 9.52 4.27
CA ILE A 164 -5.15 10.54 4.40
C ILE A 164 -4.48 11.88 4.68
N VAL A 165 -4.63 12.85 3.77
CA VAL A 165 -3.98 14.16 3.83
C VAL A 165 -4.93 15.33 4.05
N ASP A 166 -6.24 15.13 3.82
CA ASP A 166 -7.30 16.02 4.27
C ASP A 166 -8.56 15.21 4.64
N VAL A 167 -9.33 15.72 5.59
CA VAL A 167 -10.68 15.23 5.92
C VAL A 167 -11.64 16.38 5.66
N LEU A 168 -12.49 16.19 4.64
CA LEU A 168 -13.54 17.13 4.26
C LEU A 168 -14.85 16.72 4.93
N LYS A 169 -15.95 17.41 4.60
CA LYS A 169 -17.27 17.16 5.22
C LYS A 169 -17.82 15.74 4.95
N ASP A 170 -17.62 15.23 3.74
CA ASP A 170 -18.23 14.00 3.21
C ASP A 170 -17.22 13.11 2.46
N SER A 171 -15.94 13.45 2.54
CA SER A 171 -14.88 12.79 1.80
C SER A 171 -13.54 13.00 2.47
N ILE A 172 -12.60 12.12 2.15
CA ILE A 172 -11.20 12.29 2.47
C ILE A 172 -10.42 12.56 1.18
N ARG A 173 -9.28 13.24 1.31
CA ARG A 173 -8.27 13.27 0.25
C ARG A 173 -7.10 12.40 0.66
N VAL A 174 -6.62 11.61 -0.30
CA VAL A 174 -5.51 10.71 -0.09
C VAL A 174 -4.33 11.09 -0.97
N ALA A 175 -3.14 10.73 -0.51
CA ALA A 175 -1.91 10.80 -1.26
C ALA A 175 -1.26 9.41 -1.27
N GLU A 176 -0.87 8.92 -2.44
CA GLU A 176 -0.40 7.55 -2.61
C GLU A 176 0.49 7.41 -3.85
N GLN A 177 1.29 6.33 -3.89
CA GLN A 177 1.96 5.87 -5.10
C GLN A 177 1.41 4.50 -5.48
N ASN A 178 1.66 4.08 -6.72
CA ASN A 178 1.31 2.76 -7.22
C ASN A 178 -0.21 2.43 -7.17
N TYR A 179 -1.05 3.45 -7.36
CA TYR A 179 -2.49 3.27 -7.60
C TYR A 179 -2.87 3.78 -8.99
N HIS A 180 -2.50 5.03 -9.29
CA HIS A 180 -2.57 5.61 -10.63
C HIS A 180 -1.26 6.34 -10.97
N ALA A 181 -0.93 6.37 -12.25
CA ALA A 181 0.27 7.00 -12.79
C ALA A 181 0.00 8.39 -13.39
N TYR A 182 -1.05 9.09 -12.96
CA TYR A 182 -1.40 10.42 -13.49
C TYR A 182 -0.77 11.54 -12.66
N TYR A 183 -0.45 12.66 -13.30
CA TYR A 183 -0.13 13.90 -12.60
C TYR A 183 -1.32 14.38 -11.76
N TRP A 184 -1.04 14.77 -10.52
CA TRP A 184 -2.04 15.28 -9.60
C TRP A 184 -2.41 16.71 -9.96
N SER A 185 -3.70 17.03 -9.90
CA SER A 185 -4.21 18.39 -10.11
C SER A 185 -4.09 19.27 -8.85
N GLY A 186 -3.64 18.71 -7.73
CA GLY A 186 -3.51 19.40 -6.45
C GLY A 186 -2.51 18.70 -5.53
N ASN A 187 -2.68 18.89 -4.22
CA ASN A 187 -1.84 18.32 -3.17
C ASN A 187 -2.28 16.91 -2.70
N TYR A 188 -3.03 16.19 -3.54
CA TYR A 188 -3.59 14.86 -3.28
C TYR A 188 -3.75 14.07 -4.59
N SER A 189 -3.73 12.74 -4.53
CA SER A 189 -3.94 11.85 -5.68
C SER A 189 -5.42 11.68 -6.01
N ARG A 190 -6.23 11.42 -4.98
CA ARG A 190 -7.66 11.10 -5.12
C ARG A 190 -8.47 11.67 -3.97
N GLN A 191 -9.75 11.91 -4.22
CA GLN A 191 -10.75 12.22 -3.20
C GLN A 191 -11.72 11.04 -3.11
N ILE A 192 -11.90 10.50 -1.92
CA ILE A 192 -12.69 9.29 -1.67
C ILE A 192 -13.86 9.65 -0.76
N PRO A 193 -15.12 9.39 -1.16
CA PRO A 193 -16.26 9.69 -0.32
C PRO A 193 -16.28 8.82 0.94
N TYR A 194 -16.85 9.35 2.02
CA TYR A 194 -17.24 8.55 3.16
C TYR A 194 -18.68 8.90 3.59
N VAL A 195 -19.36 7.93 4.20
CA VAL A 195 -20.73 8.11 4.69
C VAL A 195 -20.81 7.81 6.17
N VAL A 196 -21.71 8.49 6.87
CA VAL A 196 -22.01 8.23 8.28
C VAL A 196 -23.34 7.50 8.37
N LYS A 197 -23.35 6.29 8.95
CA LYS A 197 -24.56 5.49 9.17
C LYS A 197 -24.61 5.07 10.64
N ASN A 198 -25.67 5.42 11.36
CA ASN A 198 -25.84 5.09 12.79
C ASN A 198 -24.63 5.48 13.66
N GLY A 199 -23.99 6.62 13.37
CA GLY A 199 -22.80 7.09 14.08
C GLY A 199 -21.47 6.46 13.65
N ASN A 200 -21.49 5.53 12.69
CA ASN A 200 -20.30 4.85 12.16
C ASN A 200 -19.87 5.44 10.82
N TYR A 201 -18.56 5.62 10.63
CA TYR A 201 -17.96 6.22 9.44
C TYR A 201 -17.45 5.14 8.48
N TYR A 202 -17.94 5.16 7.24
CA TYR A 202 -17.57 4.22 6.19
C TYR A 202 -16.91 4.94 5.01
N ILE A 203 -15.62 4.73 4.80
CA ILE A 203 -14.90 5.17 3.59
C ILE A 203 -15.28 4.24 2.44
N MET A 204 -15.68 4.83 1.32
CA MET A 204 -16.28 4.15 0.18
C MET A 204 -15.35 4.27 -1.04
N ASP A 205 -14.68 3.18 -1.40
CA ASP A 205 -13.85 3.09 -2.60
C ASP A 205 -14.16 1.79 -3.37
N SER A 206 -13.63 1.65 -4.59
CA SER A 206 -13.83 0.48 -5.45
C SER A 206 -13.24 -0.80 -4.86
N TYR A 207 -12.19 -0.68 -4.04
CA TYR A 207 -11.55 -1.80 -3.35
C TYR A 207 -11.91 -1.81 -1.87
N LYS A 208 -11.90 -3.02 -1.28
CA LYS A 208 -12.25 -3.20 0.12
C LYS A 208 -11.17 -2.58 1.03
N ILE A 209 -11.61 -1.72 1.94
CA ILE A 209 -10.78 -1.03 2.93
C ILE A 209 -10.92 -1.74 4.28
N TYR A 210 -9.79 -2.06 4.93
CA TYR A 210 -9.82 -2.53 6.31
C TYR A 210 -10.13 -1.39 7.28
N GLY A 211 -9.51 -0.24 7.08
CA GLY A 211 -9.67 0.94 7.93
C GLY A 211 -8.48 1.89 7.80
N TRP A 212 -8.31 2.75 8.80
CA TRP A 212 -7.18 3.67 8.89
C TRP A 212 -6.42 3.54 10.19
N MET A 213 -5.16 3.99 10.15
CA MET A 213 -4.19 3.88 11.23
C MET A 213 -3.61 5.25 11.56
N SER A 214 -3.71 5.66 12.82
CA SER A 214 -3.19 6.95 13.28
C SER A 214 -2.09 6.77 14.32
N VAL A 215 -1.03 7.56 14.22
CA VAL A 215 0.04 7.57 15.23
C VAL A 215 -0.47 8.30 16.48
N GLU A 216 -0.44 7.63 17.63
CA GLU A 216 -0.71 8.24 18.94
C GLU A 216 0.60 8.79 19.52
N ASP A 217 0.98 10.00 19.11
CA ASP A 217 2.25 10.64 19.49
C ASP A 217 2.15 11.68 20.61
N ASN A 218 0.94 12.11 20.97
CA ASN A 218 0.69 13.19 21.93
C ASN A 218 1.51 14.45 21.61
N ASN A 219 1.56 14.84 20.32
CA ASN A 219 2.31 16.00 19.82
C ASN A 219 3.83 15.91 20.07
N GLN A 220 4.40 14.72 20.08
CA GLN A 220 5.86 14.55 20.24
C GLN A 220 6.58 14.42 18.90
N ASN A 221 5.85 14.15 17.83
CA ASN A 221 6.40 13.99 16.49
C ASN A 221 6.10 15.21 15.65
N TYR A 222 7.07 15.59 14.84
CA TYR A 222 7.05 16.78 14.01
C TYR A 222 7.71 16.49 12.67
N PRO A 223 7.41 17.28 11.63
CA PRO A 223 8.13 17.20 10.38
C PRO A 223 9.64 17.33 10.57
N LEU A 224 10.41 16.64 9.74
CA LEU A 224 11.86 16.76 9.76
C LEU A 224 12.29 18.20 9.52
N ASN A 225 13.26 18.63 10.32
CA ASN A 225 13.98 19.89 10.13
C ASN A 225 15.48 19.61 9.98
N GLN A 226 16.25 20.62 9.60
CA GLN A 226 17.69 20.47 9.33
C GLN A 226 18.47 19.91 10.52
N SER A 227 18.13 20.30 11.75
CA SER A 227 18.77 19.78 12.97
C SER A 227 18.52 18.29 13.14
N THR A 228 17.28 17.84 12.96
CA THR A 228 16.90 16.43 13.00
C THR A 228 17.61 15.63 11.90
N ILE A 229 17.68 16.17 10.68
CA ILE A 229 18.36 15.53 9.54
C ILE A 229 19.85 15.36 9.83
N ASN A 230 20.53 16.40 10.32
CA ASN A 230 21.96 16.32 10.65
C ASN A 230 22.24 15.21 11.66
N LYS A 231 21.41 15.09 12.72
CA LYS A 231 21.51 14.00 13.70
C LYS A 231 21.32 12.61 13.08
N ILE A 232 20.42 12.47 12.10
CA ILE A 232 20.21 11.19 11.41
C ILE A 232 21.45 10.84 10.58
N MET A 233 21.97 11.80 9.82
CA MET A 233 23.14 11.63 8.97
C MET A 233 24.40 11.30 9.78
N GLU A 234 24.61 11.95 10.93
CA GLU A 234 25.72 11.68 11.85
C GLU A 234 25.71 10.23 12.38
N LYS A 235 24.52 9.66 12.60
CA LYS A 235 24.39 8.27 13.07
C LYS A 235 24.71 7.23 12.00
N ASN A 236 24.75 7.64 10.73
CA ASN A 236 25.01 6.78 9.57
C ASN A 236 24.18 5.47 9.56
N ILE A 237 22.91 5.57 9.94
CA ILE A 237 21.98 4.44 9.97
C ILE A 237 21.35 4.30 8.59
N SER A 238 21.47 3.13 7.96
CA SER A 238 20.81 2.85 6.67
C SER A 238 19.43 2.20 6.82
N PHE A 239 19.30 1.35 7.84
CA PHE A 239 18.06 0.70 8.22
C PHE A 239 17.91 0.81 9.73
N PRO A 240 16.94 1.60 10.25
CA PRO A 240 16.77 1.71 11.68
C PRO A 240 16.46 0.32 12.23
N ASN A 241 17.28 -0.15 13.17
CA ASN A 241 16.99 -1.36 13.93
C ASN A 241 15.63 -1.18 14.59
N PHE A 242 14.60 -1.82 14.03
CA PHE A 242 13.24 -1.67 14.50
C PHE A 242 13.08 -2.47 15.79
N ILE A 243 13.14 -1.77 16.93
CA ILE A 243 13.06 -2.37 18.27
C ILE A 243 11.61 -2.42 18.78
N CYS A 244 10.71 -1.65 18.17
CA CYS A 244 9.33 -1.54 18.60
C CYS A 244 8.49 -2.81 18.33
N SER A 245 8.89 -3.67 17.39
CA SER A 245 8.20 -4.93 17.07
C SER A 245 8.53 -6.07 18.04
N LYS A 246 9.65 -5.99 18.77
CA LYS A 246 10.18 -7.10 19.59
C LYS A 246 9.46 -7.33 20.92
N SER A 247 8.47 -6.51 21.29
CA SER A 247 7.89 -6.52 22.64
C SER A 247 6.72 -7.49 22.86
N VAL A 248 6.14 -8.11 21.82
CA VAL A 248 4.86 -8.86 21.98
C VAL A 248 4.98 -10.37 21.72
N THR A 249 5.94 -10.84 20.93
CA THR A 249 5.94 -12.25 20.48
C THR A 249 6.86 -13.21 21.26
N TYR A 250 7.90 -12.74 21.95
CA TYR A 250 8.85 -13.65 22.60
C TYR A 250 8.39 -14.26 23.93
N TYR A 251 7.42 -13.64 24.62
CA TYR A 251 6.93 -14.18 25.90
C TYR A 251 5.84 -15.26 25.74
N TYR A 252 5.02 -15.20 24.69
CA TYR A 252 3.96 -16.20 24.49
C TYR A 252 4.47 -17.52 23.89
N PHE A 253 5.51 -17.49 23.05
CA PHE A 253 6.12 -18.73 22.53
C PHE A 253 6.99 -19.47 23.57
N SER A 254 7.49 -18.77 24.60
CA SER A 254 8.30 -19.40 25.66
C SER A 254 7.45 -20.14 26.70
N LEU A 255 6.23 -19.68 27.00
CA LEU A 255 5.36 -20.35 27.99
C LEU A 255 4.54 -21.50 27.38
N TYR A 256 4.20 -21.44 26.10
CA TYR A 256 3.49 -22.54 25.43
C TYR A 256 4.37 -23.78 25.24
N ASN A 257 5.68 -23.60 24.98
CA ASN A 257 6.62 -24.72 24.86
C ASN A 257 6.96 -25.38 26.22
N TYR A 258 6.85 -24.67 27.34
CA TYR A 258 7.00 -25.28 28.66
C TYR A 258 5.77 -26.08 29.09
N PHE A 259 4.55 -25.64 28.74
CA PHE A 259 3.33 -26.36 29.11
C PHE A 259 3.08 -27.63 28.29
N VAL A 260 3.50 -27.67 27.02
CA VAL A 260 3.34 -28.86 26.17
C VAL A 260 4.39 -29.94 26.48
N PHE A 261 5.58 -29.57 26.97
CA PHE A 261 6.62 -30.54 27.32
C PHE A 261 6.38 -31.30 28.64
N CYS A 262 5.55 -30.79 29.55
CA CYS A 262 5.24 -31.51 30.80
C CYS A 262 4.18 -32.61 30.65
N PHE A 263 3.36 -32.61 29.59
CA PHE A 263 2.31 -33.62 29.42
C PHE A 263 2.74 -34.86 28.63
N PHE A 264 3.87 -34.82 27.92
CA PHE A 264 4.32 -35.95 27.10
C PHE A 264 5.25 -36.94 27.82
N TYR A 265 5.64 -36.68 29.07
CA TYR A 265 6.55 -37.56 29.83
C TYR A 265 5.86 -38.53 30.81
N VAL A 266 4.52 -38.62 30.82
CA VAL A 266 3.77 -39.50 31.75
C VAL A 266 3.21 -40.78 31.09
N PHE A 267 3.35 -40.99 29.78
CA PHE A 267 2.72 -42.14 29.10
C PHE A 267 3.66 -42.90 28.16
N ILE A 268 4.83 -43.35 28.62
CA ILE A 268 5.55 -44.46 27.96
C ILE A 268 6.21 -45.33 29.03
N PHE A 269 5.45 -46.25 29.63
CA PHE A 269 5.94 -47.51 30.21
C PHE A 269 4.72 -48.40 30.49
N ILE A 270 4.21 -49.11 29.47
CA ILE A 270 3.49 -50.38 29.68
C ILE A 270 3.96 -51.38 28.62
N ASP A 271 4.53 -52.46 29.15
CA ASP A 271 5.02 -53.71 28.56
C ASP A 271 4.20 -54.31 27.43
N PHE A 272 4.88 -54.91 26.45
CA PHE A 272 4.47 -56.19 25.83
C PHE A 272 5.69 -56.97 25.35
N SER A 273 5.93 -58.13 25.96
CA SER A 273 6.86 -59.18 25.49
C SER A 273 6.11 -60.20 24.62
N PRO A 274 6.67 -60.73 23.52
CA PRO A 274 6.03 -61.79 22.74
C PRO A 274 6.52 -63.19 23.16
N ILE A 275 5.62 -64.16 23.01
CA ILE A 275 5.86 -65.61 23.01
C ILE A 275 6.53 -66.02 21.69
#